data_AF-A0AA47EHX7-F1
#
_entry.id   AF-A0AA47EHX7-F1
#
_cell.length_a   1.000
_cell.length_b   1.000
_cell.length_c   1.000
_cell.angle_alpha   90.00
_cell.angle_beta   90.00
_cell.angle_gamma   90.00
#
_symmetry.space_group_name_H-M   'P 1'
#
loop_
_entity.id
_entity.type
_entity.pdbx_description
1 polymer ?
#
loop_
_entity_poly.entity_id
_entity_poly.type
_entity_poly.pdbx_seq_one_letter_code
_entity_poly.pdbx_strand_id
1 'polypeptide(L)'
;MSNNIKESVSIGERIITKNMLLILSIGGEHIANLEGNLRIRNDKRIVWTIGIAVFLLECIAGYYYNVYVGYYHSDGISRVANAFYVLYSRSPHLGFLLLYPWIPAMATKGIAGLLMSAIFASLTASILVRAFIKRGIQRLYAVVFTLLYSLNPMVFIFGFNGLSDAPFIFFVILSIIHF
;
A
#
# COMPACT_ATOMS: atom_id res chain seq x y z
N MET A 1 57.32 -30.46 -36.62
CA MET A 1 57.28 -29.70 -35.33
C MET A 1 56.48 -28.39 -35.41
N SER A 2 56.48 -27.67 -36.54
CA SER A 2 55.80 -26.37 -36.72
C SER A 2 54.25 -26.42 -36.65
N ASN A 3 53.60 -27.49 -37.13
CA ASN A 3 52.12 -27.57 -37.15
C ASN A 3 51.48 -27.67 -35.75
N ASN A 4 52.10 -28.36 -34.79
CA ASN A 4 51.57 -28.50 -33.42
C ASN A 4 51.56 -27.18 -32.64
N ILE A 5 52.43 -26.23 -33.00
CA ILE A 5 52.54 -24.92 -32.33
C ILE A 5 51.42 -23.97 -32.82
N LYS A 6 51.05 -24.03 -34.11
CA LYS A 6 49.92 -23.25 -34.64
C LYS A 6 48.57 -23.71 -34.09
N GLU A 7 48.41 -25.01 -33.91
CA GLU A 7 47.17 -25.59 -33.39
C GLU A 7 46.96 -25.24 -31.91
N SER A 8 48.01 -25.29 -31.09
CA SER A 8 47.94 -24.91 -29.67
C SER A 8 47.65 -23.41 -29.46
N VAL A 9 48.18 -22.53 -30.31
CA VAL A 9 47.86 -21.08 -30.28
C VAL A 9 46.41 -20.82 -30.69
N SER A 10 45.91 -21.48 -31.74
CA SER A 10 44.51 -21.36 -32.18
C SER A 10 43.52 -21.89 -31.13
N ILE A 11 43.90 -22.91 -30.35
CA ILE A 11 43.10 -23.44 -29.25
C ILE A 11 43.09 -22.44 -28.08
N GLY A 12 44.23 -21.82 -27.77
CA GLY A 12 44.34 -20.76 -26.77
C GLY A 12 43.45 -19.54 -27.06
N GLU A 13 43.44 -19.04 -28.30
CA GLU A 13 42.58 -17.93 -28.70
C GLU A 13 41.09 -18.27 -28.61
N ARG A 14 40.69 -19.50 -28.97
CA ARG A 14 39.31 -19.98 -28.82
C ARG A 14 38.88 -20.09 -27.36
N ILE A 15 39.78 -20.47 -26.46
CA ILE A 15 39.49 -20.55 -25.02
C ILE A 15 39.33 -19.14 -24.44
N ILE A 16 40.20 -18.20 -24.82
CA ILE A 16 40.13 -16.80 -24.37
C ILE A 16 38.83 -16.14 -24.85
N THR A 17 38.45 -16.32 -26.12
CA THR A 17 37.18 -15.78 -26.64
C THR A 17 35.96 -16.42 -25.99
N LYS A 18 35.97 -17.74 -25.73
CA LYS A 18 34.88 -18.41 -25.00
C LYS A 18 34.73 -17.88 -23.58
N ASN A 19 35.83 -17.75 -22.84
CA ASN A 19 35.80 -17.24 -21.47
C ASN A 19 35.36 -15.77 -21.42
N MET A 20 35.79 -14.95 -22.38
CA MET A 20 35.37 -13.56 -22.48
C MET A 20 33.87 -13.41 -22.80
N LEU A 21 33.33 -14.24 -23.71
CA LEU A 21 31.89 -14.31 -23.98
C LEU A 21 31.08 -14.78 -22.76
N LEU A 22 31.62 -15.72 -21.99
CA LEU A 22 30.97 -16.25 -20.80
C LEU A 22 30.91 -15.18 -19.69
N ILE A 23 31.98 -14.41 -19.49
CA ILE A 23 32.02 -13.28 -18.55
C ILE A 23 31.04 -12.17 -18.96
N LEU A 24 30.96 -11.83 -20.26
CA LEU A 24 29.99 -10.84 -20.77
C LEU A 24 28.54 -11.32 -20.60
N SER A 25 28.28 -12.61 -20.81
CA SER A 25 26.96 -13.22 -20.61
C SER A 25 26.54 -13.20 -19.13
N ILE A 26 27.42 -13.61 -18.22
CA ILE A 26 27.17 -13.55 -16.76
C ILE A 26 26.98 -12.10 -16.29
N GLY A 27 27.78 -11.18 -16.80
CA GLY A 27 27.65 -9.75 -16.49
C GLY A 27 26.30 -9.19 -16.92
N GLY A 28 25.82 -9.57 -18.12
CA GLY A 28 24.51 -9.16 -18.64
C GLY A 28 23.34 -9.67 -17.79
N GLU A 29 23.34 -10.96 -17.43
CA GLU A 29 22.34 -11.58 -16.55
C GLU A 29 22.29 -10.87 -15.17
N HIS A 30 23.45 -10.55 -14.61
CA HIS A 30 23.54 -9.88 -13.31
C HIS A 30 23.01 -8.45 -13.34
N ILE A 31 23.34 -7.67 -14.39
CA ILE A 31 22.82 -6.30 -14.56
C ILE A 31 21.31 -6.32 -14.77
N ALA A 32 20.79 -7.23 -15.60
CA ALA A 32 19.34 -7.38 -15.81
C ALA A 32 18.60 -7.73 -14.51
N ASN A 33 19.18 -8.59 -13.67
CA ASN A 33 18.63 -8.93 -12.37
C ASN A 33 18.63 -7.73 -11.39
N LEU A 34 19.72 -6.95 -11.38
CA LEU A 34 19.81 -5.72 -10.59
C LEU A 34 18.76 -4.70 -11.01
N GLU A 35 18.60 -4.45 -12.31
CA GLU A 35 17.58 -3.55 -12.82
C GLU A 35 16.17 -4.02 -12.45
N GLY A 36 15.89 -5.32 -12.60
CA GLY A 36 14.63 -5.94 -12.18
C GLY A 36 14.34 -5.72 -10.69
N ASN A 37 15.33 -5.96 -9.82
CA ASN A 37 15.18 -5.80 -8.38
C ASN A 37 15.01 -4.34 -7.96
N LEU A 38 15.76 -3.41 -8.56
CA LEU A 38 15.60 -1.98 -8.37
C LEU A 38 14.20 -1.51 -8.78
N ARG A 39 13.68 -2.05 -9.89
CA ARG A 39 12.34 -1.74 -10.40
C ARG A 39 11.26 -2.18 -9.41
N ILE A 40 11.32 -3.41 -8.93
CA ILE A 40 10.39 -3.97 -7.91
C ILE A 40 10.45 -3.16 -6.62
N ARG A 41 11.65 -2.79 -6.16
CA ARG A 41 11.84 -1.99 -4.94
C ARG A 41 11.22 -0.60 -5.07
N ASN A 42 11.36 0.03 -6.23
CA ASN A 42 10.78 1.34 -6.49
C ASN A 42 9.25 1.27 -6.54
N ASP A 43 8.68 0.24 -7.17
CA ASP A 43 7.22 0.06 -7.26
C ASP A 43 6.61 -0.13 -5.86
N LYS A 44 7.27 -0.92 -4.99
CA LYS A 44 6.86 -1.04 -3.58
C LYS A 44 6.92 0.31 -2.86
N ARG A 45 8.00 1.09 -3.03
CA ARG A 45 8.13 2.42 -2.41
C ARG A 45 7.00 3.36 -2.84
N ILE A 46 6.65 3.39 -4.12
CA ILE A 46 5.55 4.21 -4.65
C ILE A 46 4.22 3.83 -3.98
N VAL A 47 3.92 2.54 -3.92
CA VAL A 47 2.68 2.03 -3.29
C VAL A 47 2.59 2.46 -1.82
N TRP A 48 3.65 2.28 -1.05
CA TRP A 48 3.70 2.69 0.36
C TRP A 48 3.60 4.21 0.53
N THR A 49 4.30 4.98 -0.32
CA THR A 49 4.28 6.45 -0.25
C THR A 49 2.88 7.00 -0.48
N ILE A 50 2.14 6.46 -1.45
CA ILE A 50 0.77 6.91 -1.75
C ILE A 50 -0.19 6.50 -0.64
N GLY A 51 -0.08 5.26 -0.14
CA GLY A 51 -0.86 4.80 1.01
C GLY A 51 -0.70 5.72 2.21
N ILE A 52 0.55 6.01 2.60
CA ILE A 52 0.85 6.89 3.73
C ILE A 52 0.36 8.31 3.46
N ALA A 53 0.55 8.85 2.25
CA ALA A 53 0.10 10.19 1.91
C ALA A 53 -1.43 10.33 2.01
N VAL A 54 -2.19 9.38 1.45
CA VAL A 54 -3.66 9.36 1.55
C VAL A 54 -4.10 9.19 2.99
N PHE A 55 -3.46 8.29 3.76
CA PHE A 55 -3.78 8.09 5.17
C PHE A 55 -3.62 9.37 6.00
N LEU A 56 -2.50 10.07 5.82
CA LEU A 56 -2.24 11.32 6.53
C LEU A 56 -3.20 12.42 6.12
N LEU A 57 -3.51 12.55 4.82
CA LEU A 57 -4.48 13.53 4.31
C LEU A 57 -5.87 13.30 4.92
N GLU A 58 -6.35 12.06 4.91
CA GLU A 58 -7.64 11.65 5.48
C GLU A 58 -7.69 11.89 6.99
N CYS A 59 -6.60 11.55 7.71
CA CYS A 59 -6.53 11.79 9.15
C CYS A 59 -6.51 13.27 9.50
N ILE A 60 -5.76 14.09 8.75
CA ILE A 60 -5.68 15.55 8.98
C ILE A 60 -7.04 16.20 8.65
N ALA A 61 -7.63 15.86 7.50
CA ALA A 61 -8.93 16.37 7.09
C ALA A 61 -10.03 15.94 8.06
N GLY A 62 -10.07 14.66 8.42
CA GLY A 62 -11.00 14.12 9.38
C GLY A 62 -10.86 14.75 10.76
N TYR A 63 -9.63 14.98 11.25
CA TYR A 63 -9.38 15.66 12.51
C TYR A 63 -9.86 17.12 12.47
N TYR A 64 -9.59 17.83 11.37
CA TYR A 64 -10.06 19.20 11.15
C TYR A 64 -11.60 19.27 11.16
N TYR A 65 -12.28 18.39 10.42
CA TYR A 65 -13.74 18.33 10.39
C TYR A 65 -14.35 17.94 11.75
N ASN A 66 -13.75 16.99 12.46
CA ASN A 66 -14.24 16.56 13.77
C ASN A 66 -13.99 17.59 14.88
N VAL A 67 -12.89 18.35 14.86
CA VAL A 67 -12.51 19.25 15.96
C VAL A 67 -12.95 20.69 15.72
N TYR A 68 -12.83 21.20 14.49
CA TYR A 68 -13.14 22.61 14.18
C TYR A 68 -14.55 22.81 13.65
N VAL A 69 -15.02 21.92 12.77
CA VAL A 69 -16.35 22.06 12.14
C VAL A 69 -17.44 21.45 13.04
N GLY A 70 -17.08 20.50 13.91
CA GLY A 70 -18.03 19.76 14.73
C GLY A 70 -19.02 18.94 13.90
N TYR A 71 -18.65 18.63 12.64
CA TYR A 71 -19.49 17.86 11.75
C TYR A 71 -19.24 16.38 12.03
N TYR A 72 -20.14 15.81 12.82
CA TYR A 72 -20.10 14.39 13.14
C TYR A 72 -21.20 13.67 12.36
N HIS A 73 -20.84 12.62 11.65
CA HIS A 73 -21.83 11.75 11.06
C HIS A 73 -22.57 10.99 12.18
N SER A 74 -23.83 11.35 12.42
CA SER A 74 -24.61 10.85 13.57
C SER A 74 -24.77 9.34 13.56
N ASP A 75 -24.85 8.72 12.37
CA ASP A 75 -24.90 7.26 12.21
C ASP A 75 -23.59 6.59 12.65
N GLY A 76 -22.45 7.18 12.28
CA GLY A 76 -21.12 6.70 12.66
C GLY A 76 -20.91 6.72 14.18
N ILE A 77 -21.28 7.81 14.84
CA ILE A 77 -21.20 7.92 16.31
C ILE A 77 -22.12 6.91 17.00
N SER A 78 -23.34 6.73 16.50
CA SER A 78 -24.31 5.80 17.09
C SER A 78 -23.81 4.36 17.02
N ARG A 79 -23.14 3.96 15.92
CA ARG A 79 -22.53 2.62 15.79
C ARG A 79 -21.35 2.43 16.74
N VAL A 80 -20.48 3.43 16.86
CA VAL A 80 -19.35 3.39 17.80
C VAL A 80 -19.87 3.33 19.24
N ALA A 81 -20.85 4.16 19.60
CA ALA A 81 -21.49 4.17 20.92
C ALA A 81 -22.17 2.83 21.24
N ASN A 82 -22.85 2.20 20.28
CA ASN A 82 -23.46 0.89 20.46
C ASN A 82 -22.40 -0.21 20.67
N ALA A 83 -21.30 -0.19 19.92
CA ALA A 83 -20.18 -1.11 20.14
C ALA A 83 -19.56 -0.91 21.53
N PHE A 84 -19.42 0.34 21.98
CA PHE A 84 -19.00 0.68 23.34
C PHE A 84 -19.95 0.12 24.40
N TYR A 85 -21.26 0.27 24.21
CA TYR A 85 -22.27 -0.27 25.10
C TYR A 85 -22.18 -1.79 25.21
N VAL A 86 -22.04 -2.51 24.09
CA VAL A 86 -21.91 -3.98 24.09
C VAL A 86 -20.63 -4.42 24.81
N LEU A 87 -19.49 -3.74 24.56
CA LEU A 87 -18.22 -4.04 25.22
C LEU A 87 -18.26 -3.81 26.74
N TYR A 88 -19.04 -2.82 27.20
CA TYR A 88 -19.16 -2.49 28.62
C TYR A 88 -20.34 -3.14 29.34
N SER A 89 -21.28 -3.78 28.64
CA SER A 89 -22.55 -4.19 29.25
C SER A 89 -22.51 -5.50 30.04
N ARG A 90 -21.57 -6.43 29.83
CA ARG A 90 -21.54 -7.72 30.56
C ARG A 90 -20.13 -8.26 30.69
N SER A 91 -19.66 -8.37 31.94
CA SER A 91 -18.50 -9.18 32.38
C SER A 91 -17.21 -8.95 31.57
N PRO A 92 -16.29 -8.06 31.98
CA PRO A 92 -15.08 -7.79 31.21
C PRO A 92 -14.08 -8.96 31.34
N HIS A 93 -14.11 -9.90 30.42
CA HIS A 93 -13.15 -11.01 30.34
C HIS A 93 -11.76 -10.46 29.94
N LEU A 94 -10.92 -10.23 30.95
CA LEU A 94 -9.44 -10.14 31.08
C LEU A 94 -8.53 -9.52 29.98
N GLY A 95 -8.89 -9.45 28.70
CA GLY A 95 -8.03 -8.91 27.64
C GLY A 95 -8.17 -7.41 27.36
N PHE A 96 -9.35 -6.84 27.61
CA PHE A 96 -9.68 -5.45 27.23
C PHE A 96 -9.32 -4.40 28.28
N LEU A 97 -9.01 -4.82 29.51
CA LEU A 97 -8.68 -3.91 30.62
C LEU A 97 -7.31 -3.22 30.43
N LEU A 98 -6.42 -3.78 29.60
CA LEU A 98 -5.09 -3.20 29.33
C LEU A 98 -5.13 -1.95 28.44
N LEU A 99 -6.21 -1.75 27.67
CA LEU A 99 -6.40 -0.60 26.78
C LEU A 99 -7.33 0.49 27.39
N TYR A 100 -7.77 0.27 28.62
CA TYR A 100 -8.77 1.07 29.35
C TYR A 100 -8.50 2.60 29.40
N PRO A 101 -7.26 3.12 29.50
CA PRO A 101 -7.05 4.57 29.54
C PRO A 101 -7.13 5.27 28.17
N TRP A 102 -6.83 4.56 27.08
CA TRP A 102 -6.65 5.16 25.75
C TRP A 102 -7.94 5.15 24.91
N ILE A 103 -8.79 4.16 25.16
CA ILE A 103 -10.01 3.91 24.41
C ILE A 103 -11.14 4.95 24.65
N PRO A 104 -11.46 5.41 25.87
CA PRO A 104 -12.62 6.29 26.07
C PRO A 104 -12.41 7.68 25.44
N ALA A 105 -11.19 8.20 25.42
CA ALA A 105 -10.89 9.48 24.75
C ALA A 105 -11.03 9.40 23.21
N MET A 106 -10.78 8.24 22.61
CA MET A 106 -11.03 7.99 21.17
C MET A 106 -12.52 7.74 20.86
N ALA A 107 -13.26 7.18 21.82
CA ALA A 107 -14.70 6.90 21.73
C ALA A 107 -15.54 8.19 21.67
N THR A 108 -15.25 9.15 22.56
CA THR A 108 -16.07 10.35 22.74
C THR A 108 -16.05 11.30 21.54
N LYS A 109 -15.04 11.18 20.66
CA LYS A 109 -14.85 12.08 19.50
C LYS A 109 -15.02 11.39 18.13
N GLY A 110 -15.53 10.16 18.07
CA GLY A 110 -15.69 9.42 16.81
C GLY A 110 -14.38 9.08 16.09
N ILE A 111 -13.23 9.27 16.75
CA ILE A 111 -11.89 9.11 16.18
C ILE A 111 -11.63 7.65 15.79
N ALA A 112 -12.20 6.69 16.51
CA ALA A 112 -12.08 5.28 16.19
C ALA A 112 -12.70 4.93 14.82
N GLY A 113 -13.86 5.51 14.49
CA GLY A 113 -14.49 5.35 13.18
C GLY A 113 -13.67 6.00 12.08
N LEU A 114 -13.21 7.24 12.30
CA LEU A 114 -12.32 7.95 11.39
C LEU A 114 -11.05 7.16 11.08
N LEU A 115 -10.36 6.65 12.10
CA LEU A 115 -9.14 5.88 11.91
C LEU A 115 -9.40 4.60 11.11
N MET A 116 -10.49 3.90 11.42
CA MET A 116 -10.89 2.71 10.68
C MET A 116 -11.10 3.05 9.19
N SER A 117 -11.96 4.02 8.88
CA SER A 117 -12.21 4.42 7.49
C SER A 117 -10.96 4.93 6.78
N ALA A 118 -10.08 5.69 7.45
CA ALA A 118 -8.86 6.23 6.87
C ALA A 118 -7.84 5.13 6.55
N ILE A 119 -7.72 4.11 7.41
CA ILE A 119 -6.89 2.93 7.15
C ILE A 119 -7.40 2.20 5.90
N PHE A 120 -8.70 1.94 5.81
CA PHE A 120 -9.28 1.24 4.66
C PHE A 120 -9.22 2.06 3.37
N ALA A 121 -9.41 3.37 3.42
CA ALA A 121 -9.24 4.27 2.28
C ALA A 121 -7.78 4.27 1.77
N SER A 122 -6.80 4.36 2.68
CA SER A 122 -5.37 4.28 2.36
C SER A 122 -4.96 2.92 1.77
N LEU A 123 -5.47 1.83 2.34
CA LEU A 123 -5.25 0.48 1.83
C LEU A 123 -5.82 0.32 0.42
N THR A 124 -7.00 0.89 0.16
CA THR A 124 -7.62 0.90 -1.16
C THR A 124 -6.74 1.61 -2.19
N ALA A 125 -6.24 2.81 -1.86
CA ALA A 125 -5.33 3.56 -2.74
C ALA A 125 -4.04 2.76 -3.03
N SER A 126 -3.45 2.15 -2.01
CA SER A 126 -2.23 1.34 -2.14
C SER A 126 -2.43 0.13 -3.07
N ILE A 127 -3.55 -0.58 -2.89
CA ILE A 127 -3.90 -1.73 -3.71
C ILE A 127 -4.19 -1.30 -5.15
N LEU A 128 -4.86 -0.17 -5.35
CA LEU A 128 -5.21 0.34 -6.68
C LEU A 128 -3.96 0.71 -7.49
N VAL A 129 -3.01 1.46 -6.91
CA VAL A 129 -1.73 1.76 -7.57
C VAL A 129 -0.98 0.48 -7.91
N ARG A 130 -0.94 -0.48 -6.97
CA ARG A 130 -0.28 -1.76 -7.19
C ARG A 130 -0.91 -2.54 -8.33
N ALA A 131 -2.25 -2.51 -8.46
CA ALA A 131 -2.97 -3.17 -9.54
C ALA A 131 -2.66 -2.52 -10.89
N PHE A 132 -2.61 -1.20 -10.97
CA PHE A 132 -2.24 -0.50 -12.21
C PHE A 132 -0.81 -0.81 -12.66
N ILE A 133 0.15 -0.81 -11.73
CA ILE A 133 1.55 -1.17 -12.03
C ILE A 133 1.65 -2.63 -12.49
N LYS A 134 0.94 -3.56 -11.82
CA LYS A 134 0.90 -4.97 -12.22
C LYS A 134 0.32 -5.20 -13.61
N ARG A 135 -0.64 -4.37 -14.04
CA ARG A 135 -1.25 -4.42 -15.39
C ARG A 135 -0.40 -3.73 -16.47
N GLY A 136 0.81 -3.27 -16.15
CA GLY A 136 1.75 -2.72 -17.12
C GLY A 136 1.53 -1.24 -17.47
N ILE A 137 0.68 -0.52 -16.73
CA ILE A 137 0.47 0.91 -16.94
C ILE A 137 1.71 1.70 -16.49
N GLN A 138 2.08 2.73 -17.26
CA GLN A 138 3.20 3.61 -16.90
C GLN A 138 2.95 4.26 -15.53
N ARG A 139 3.98 4.23 -14.67
CA ARG A 139 3.91 4.62 -13.25
C ARG A 139 3.22 5.96 -13.01
N LEU A 140 3.53 6.97 -13.82
CA LEU A 140 2.93 8.31 -13.67
C LEU A 140 1.40 8.26 -13.79
N TYR A 141 0.87 7.58 -14.81
CA TYR A 141 -0.58 7.45 -14.97
C TYR A 141 -1.20 6.64 -13.84
N ALA A 142 -0.56 5.56 -13.38
CA ALA A 142 -1.03 4.80 -12.23
C ALA A 142 -1.19 5.68 -10.98
N VAL A 143 -0.19 6.53 -10.70
CA VAL A 143 -0.24 7.47 -9.56
C VAL A 143 -1.30 8.54 -9.76
N VAL A 144 -1.37 9.15 -10.93
CA VAL A 144 -2.34 10.22 -11.24
C VAL A 144 -3.77 9.71 -11.12
N PHE A 145 -4.08 8.55 -11.71
CA PHE A 145 -5.44 7.98 -11.64
C PHE A 145 -5.82 7.60 -10.21
N THR A 146 -4.90 7.03 -9.43
CA THR A 146 -5.19 6.73 -8.03
C THR A 146 -5.37 8.00 -7.20
N LEU A 147 -4.56 9.05 -7.43
CA LEU A 147 -4.74 10.32 -6.74
C LEU A 147 -6.06 11.00 -7.12
N LEU A 148 -6.44 10.99 -8.40
CA LEU A 148 -7.76 11.49 -8.83
C LEU A 148 -8.90 10.73 -8.14
N TYR A 149 -8.78 9.41 -8.01
CA TYR A 149 -9.75 8.59 -7.32
C TYR A 149 -9.81 8.92 -5.82
N SER A 150 -8.66 8.97 -5.13
CA SER A 150 -8.60 9.21 -3.69
C SER A 150 -8.94 10.65 -3.31
N LEU A 151 -8.62 11.63 -4.14
CA LEU A 151 -8.98 13.03 -3.94
C LEU A 151 -10.37 13.38 -4.48
N ASN A 152 -11.11 12.40 -4.98
CA ASN A 152 -12.51 12.61 -5.35
C ASN A 152 -13.30 13.00 -4.08
N PRO A 153 -14.04 14.13 -4.08
CA PRO A 153 -14.68 14.63 -2.87
C PRO A 153 -15.63 13.61 -2.22
N MET A 154 -16.30 12.76 -3.00
CA MET A 154 -17.16 11.71 -2.44
C MET A 154 -16.37 10.62 -1.75
N VAL A 155 -15.29 10.14 -2.38
CA VAL A 155 -14.41 9.09 -1.82
C VAL A 155 -13.70 9.61 -0.58
N PHE A 156 -13.21 10.85 -0.63
CA PHE A 156 -12.52 11.50 0.47
C PHE A 156 -13.43 11.65 1.69
N ILE A 157 -14.68 12.07 1.48
CA ILE A 157 -15.68 12.15 2.58
C ILE A 157 -15.94 10.77 3.21
N PHE A 158 -15.93 9.68 2.43
CA PHE A 158 -16.05 8.33 3.00
C PHE A 158 -14.81 7.89 3.78
N GLY A 159 -13.63 8.42 3.45
CA GLY A 159 -12.37 8.11 4.13
C GLY A 159 -12.33 8.55 5.59
N PHE A 160 -13.02 9.63 5.97
CA PHE A 160 -13.02 10.12 7.35
C PHE A 160 -14.38 10.09 8.07
N ASN A 161 -15.46 9.61 7.43
CA ASN A 161 -16.81 9.60 8.04
C ASN A 161 -17.04 8.49 9.09
N GLY A 162 -16.19 7.46 9.14
CA GLY A 162 -16.38 6.34 10.07
C GLY A 162 -17.53 5.38 9.71
N LEU A 163 -18.07 5.48 8.49
CA LEU A 163 -19.09 4.58 7.95
C LEU A 163 -18.46 3.30 7.38
N SER A 164 -19.30 2.28 7.15
CA SER A 164 -18.91 1.00 6.56
C SER A 164 -18.58 1.08 5.06
N ASP A 165 -18.77 2.24 4.42
CA ASP A 165 -18.56 2.41 2.98
C ASP A 165 -17.08 2.26 2.58
N ALA A 166 -16.16 2.79 3.38
CA ALA A 166 -14.72 2.67 3.11
C ALA A 166 -14.23 1.20 3.15
N PRO A 167 -14.55 0.40 4.19
CA PRO A 167 -14.29 -1.04 4.18
C PRO A 167 -14.97 -1.78 3.03
N PHE A 168 -16.22 -1.44 2.72
CA PHE A 168 -16.95 -2.08 1.63
C PHE A 168 -16.23 -1.91 0.28
N ILE A 169 -15.86 -0.67 -0.06
CA ILE A 169 -15.14 -0.36 -1.30
C ILE A 169 -13.78 -1.08 -1.35
N PHE A 170 -13.05 -1.12 -0.22
CA PHE A 170 -11.79 -1.85 -0.12
C PHE A 170 -11.95 -3.33 -0.50
N PHE A 171 -12.92 -4.03 0.10
CA PHE A 171 -13.13 -5.44 -0.17
C PHE A 171 -13.62 -5.69 -1.60
N VAL A 172 -14.47 -4.84 -2.16
CA VAL A 172 -14.90 -4.93 -3.56
C VAL A 172 -13.70 -4.82 -4.51
N ILE A 173 -12.82 -3.83 -4.31
CA ILE A 173 -11.62 -3.66 -5.14
C ILE A 173 -10.67 -4.84 -4.95
N LEU A 174 -10.50 -5.33 -3.72
CA LEU A 174 -9.69 -6.50 -3.43
C LEU A 174 -10.21 -7.74 -4.18
N SER A 175 -11.53 -7.97 -4.18
CA SER A 175 -12.17 -9.06 -4.92
C SER A 175 -11.91 -8.95 -6.43
N ILE A 176 -12.06 -7.76 -7.02
CA ILE A 176 -11.84 -7.55 -8.46
C ILE A 176 -10.38 -7.81 -8.86
N ILE A 177 -9.42 -7.51 -7.98
CA ILE A 177 -7.99 -7.69 -8.28
C ILE A 177 -7.53 -9.14 -8.11
N HIS A 178 -8.22 -9.91 -7.26
CA HIS A 178 -7.88 -11.31 -6.99
C HIS A 178 -8.59 -12.29 -7.92
N PHE A 179 -9.65 -11.85 -8.61
CA PHE A 179 -10.35 -12.60 -9.64
C PHE A 179 -9.57 -12.56 -10.97
#